data_AF-A0A4Q4CNI8-F1
#
_entry.id   AF-A0A4Q4CNI8-F1
#
_cell.length_a   1.000
_cell.length_b   1.000
_cell.length_c   1.000
_cell.angle_alpha   90.00
_cell.angle_beta   90.00
_cell.angle_gamma   90.00
#
_symmetry.space_group_name_H-M   'P 1'
#
loop_
_entity.id
_entity.type
_entity.pdbx_description
1 polymer ?
#
loop_
_entity_poly.entity_id
_entity_poly.type
_entity_poly.pdbx_seq_one_letter_code
_entity_poly.pdbx_strand_id
1 'polypeptide(L)'
;MAGWQDDPDEPIQTLFPGDPAPGLEGLARVDLAAVESAVPELVDQAIRGPLVLTRNGQEAFVMLPLDVYRRLWASAPRPPVIDAGPPREPRRTRRRPPSKG
;
A
#
# COMPACT_ATOMS: atom_id res chain seq x y z
N MET A 1 3.74 -18.51 23.67
CA MET A 1 2.93 -17.44 23.04
C MET A 1 3.62 -16.12 23.36
N ALA A 2 4.02 -15.25 22.44
CA ALA A 2 3.86 -15.16 20.99
C ALA A 2 5.19 -14.65 20.41
N GLY A 3 5.67 -15.29 19.34
CA GLY A 3 6.75 -14.79 18.52
C GLY A 3 6.15 -13.94 17.40
N TRP A 4 6.56 -12.69 17.31
CA TRP A 4 6.43 -11.78 16.17
C TRP A 4 7.49 -10.69 16.40
N GLN A 5 8.75 -11.05 16.20
CA GLN A 5 9.82 -10.08 16.05
C GLN A 5 10.36 -10.35 14.65
N ASP A 6 9.55 -9.98 13.66
CA ASP A 6 9.96 -9.99 12.26
C ASP A 6 11.09 -8.98 12.11
N ASP A 7 12.23 -9.46 11.64
CA ASP A 7 13.42 -8.67 11.35
C ASP A 7 13.09 -7.74 10.17
N PRO A 8 13.09 -6.40 10.34
CA PRO A 8 12.62 -5.47 9.31
C PRO A 8 13.55 -5.38 8.09
N ASP A 9 14.72 -6.01 8.13
CA ASP A 9 15.73 -5.98 7.07
C ASP A 9 15.77 -7.26 6.21
N GLU A 10 14.90 -8.25 6.46
CA GLU A 10 14.80 -9.38 5.54
C GLU A 10 14.13 -8.96 4.23
N PRO A 11 14.78 -9.16 3.06
CA PRO A 11 14.15 -8.89 1.79
C PRO A 11 12.94 -9.80 1.62
N ILE A 12 11.79 -9.20 1.33
CA ILE A 12 10.56 -9.93 0.99
C ILE A 12 10.89 -10.82 -0.22
N GLN A 13 10.83 -12.14 -0.02
CA GLN A 13 11.06 -13.08 -1.11
C GLN A 13 9.88 -13.03 -2.09
N THR A 14 10.04 -12.29 -3.18
CA THR A 14 9.08 -12.22 -4.29
C THR A 14 9.25 -13.41 -5.24
N LEU A 15 9.21 -14.62 -4.71
CA LEU A 15 9.06 -15.81 -5.54
C LEU A 15 7.58 -16.11 -5.64
N PHE A 16 6.94 -15.66 -6.72
CA PHE A 16 5.64 -16.21 -7.15
C PHE A 16 5.85 -17.19 -8.31
N PRO A 17 6.37 -18.41 -8.07
CA PRO A 17 6.21 -19.50 -9.02
C PRO A 17 4.76 -20.00 -8.87
N GLY A 18 3.85 -19.39 -9.63
CA GLY A 18 2.44 -19.77 -9.63
C GLY A 18 1.84 -19.69 -11.02
N ASP A 19 0.77 -20.45 -11.23
CA ASP A 19 -0.10 -20.26 -12.39
C ASP A 19 -0.69 -18.84 -12.37
N PRO A 20 -0.89 -18.21 -13.55
CA PRO A 20 -1.47 -16.88 -13.59
C PRO A 20 -2.85 -16.90 -12.93
N ALA A 21 -3.20 -15.84 -12.22
CA ALA A 21 -4.56 -15.72 -11.68
C ALA A 21 -5.59 -15.78 -12.83
N PRO A 22 -6.80 -16.32 -12.59
CA PRO A 22 -7.83 -16.43 -13.63
C PRO A 22 -8.07 -15.11 -14.36
N GLY A 23 -7.97 -15.12 -15.70
CA GLY A 23 -8.10 -13.94 -16.57
C GLY A 23 -6.79 -13.25 -16.94
N LEU A 24 -5.63 -13.75 -16.48
CA LEU A 24 -4.30 -13.22 -16.79
C LEU A 24 -3.45 -14.18 -17.66
N GLU A 25 -4.04 -15.24 -18.21
CA GLU A 25 -3.33 -16.35 -18.87
C GLU A 25 -2.68 -15.96 -20.20
N GLY A 26 -3.19 -14.92 -20.86
CA GLY A 26 -2.67 -14.42 -22.14
C GLY A 26 -1.87 -13.11 -22.04
N LEU A 27 -1.73 -12.55 -20.84
CA LEU A 27 -0.99 -11.30 -20.65
C LEU A 27 0.49 -11.60 -20.44
N ALA A 28 1.35 -10.83 -21.12
CA ALA A 28 2.78 -10.91 -20.93
C ALA A 28 3.12 -10.72 -19.46
N ARG A 29 3.71 -11.75 -18.84
CA ARG A 29 4.28 -11.64 -17.50
C ARG A 29 5.39 -10.59 -17.59
N VAL A 30 5.35 -9.62 -16.68
CA VAL A 30 6.46 -8.67 -16.55
C VAL A 30 7.67 -9.48 -16.13
N ASP A 31 8.72 -9.47 -16.96
CA ASP A 31 10.00 -10.03 -16.59
C ASP A 31 10.61 -9.15 -15.50
N LEU A 32 10.48 -9.60 -14.25
CA LEU A 32 11.02 -8.90 -13.11
C LEU A 32 12.55 -8.89 -13.12
N ALA A 33 13.22 -9.83 -13.80
CA ALA A 33 14.68 -9.87 -13.84
C ALA A 33 15.28 -8.65 -14.58
N ALA A 34 14.61 -8.19 -15.65
CA ALA A 34 15.01 -6.98 -16.34
C ALA A 34 14.82 -5.72 -15.46
N VAL A 35 13.79 -5.69 -14.62
CA VAL A 35 13.55 -4.59 -13.68
C VAL A 35 14.58 -4.64 -12.54
N GLU A 36 14.78 -5.81 -11.94
CA GLU A 36 15.71 -6.05 -10.83
C GLU A 36 17.15 -5.72 -11.22
N SER A 37 17.58 -6.10 -12.42
CA SER A 37 18.92 -5.76 -12.92
C SER A 37 19.11 -4.25 -13.15
N ALA A 38 18.04 -3.51 -13.42
CA ALA A 38 18.06 -2.06 -13.57
C ALA A 38 17.98 -1.31 -12.23
N VAL A 39 17.63 -1.97 -11.10
CA VAL A 39 17.44 -1.32 -9.80
C VAL A 39 18.63 -0.45 -9.37
N PRO A 40 19.89 -0.91 -9.44
CA PRO A 40 21.02 -0.09 -9.01
C PRO A 40 21.13 1.22 -9.79
N GLU A 41 20.96 1.15 -11.11
CA GLU A 41 21.00 2.33 -11.99
C GLU A 41 19.82 3.27 -11.72
N LEU A 42 18.61 2.72 -11.55
CA LEU A 42 17.42 3.50 -11.23
C LEU A 42 17.57 4.25 -9.89
N VAL A 43 18.19 3.61 -8.88
CA VAL A 43 18.48 4.25 -7.59
C VAL A 43 19.48 5.39 -7.76
N ASP A 44 20.58 5.17 -8.48
CA ASP A 44 21.59 6.20 -8.73
C ASP A 44 21.03 7.40 -9.48
N GLN A 45 20.16 7.15 -10.46
CA GLN A 45 19.46 8.20 -11.20
C GLN A 45 18.45 8.95 -10.31
N ALA A 46 17.72 8.24 -9.44
CA ALA A 46 16.72 8.83 -8.55
C ALA A 46 17.35 9.80 -7.52
N ILE A 47 18.61 9.56 -7.12
CA ILE A 47 19.36 10.47 -6.25
C ILE A 47 19.57 11.83 -6.93
N ARG A 48 19.68 11.86 -8.26
CA ARG A 48 19.88 13.10 -9.04
C ARG A 48 18.57 13.85 -9.29
N GLY A 49 17.43 13.18 -9.18
CA GLY A 49 16.11 13.79 -9.32
C GLY A 49 14.99 12.77 -9.54
N PRO A 50 13.72 13.22 -9.61
CA PRO A 50 12.57 12.36 -9.86
C PRO A 50 12.69 11.59 -11.19
N LEU A 51 12.32 10.31 -11.17
CA LEU A 51 12.23 9.49 -12.37
C LEU A 51 10.80 9.10 -12.64
N VAL A 52 10.38 9.19 -13.90
CA VAL A 52 9.07 8.71 -14.36
C VAL A 52 9.26 7.36 -15.03
N LEU A 53 8.61 6.35 -14.47
CA LEU A 53 8.61 4.99 -15.01
C LEU A 53 7.39 4.81 -15.90
N THR A 54 7.64 4.34 -17.13
CA THR A 54 6.57 4.06 -18.09
C THR A 54 6.24 2.58 -18.11
N ARG A 55 4.95 2.26 -18.25
CA ARG A 55 4.45 0.91 -18.50
C ARG A 55 3.61 0.94 -19.76
N ASN A 56 3.96 0.13 -20.76
CA ASN A 56 3.29 0.08 -22.06
C ASN A 56 3.22 1.46 -22.76
N GLY A 57 4.30 2.25 -22.66
CA GLY A 57 4.39 3.58 -23.27
C GLY A 57 3.58 4.67 -22.56
N GLN A 58 2.99 4.37 -21.40
CA GLN A 58 2.26 5.34 -20.58
C GLN A 58 3.02 5.58 -19.28
N GLU A 59 3.06 6.83 -18.83
CA GLU A 59 3.60 7.17 -17.51
C GLU A 59 2.75 6.48 -16.42
N ALA A 60 3.39 5.66 -15.59
CA ALA A 60 2.69 4.80 -14.64
C ALA A 60 3.12 5.04 -13.20
N PHE A 61 4.40 5.28 -12.95
CA PHE A 61 4.94 5.45 -11.61
C PHE A 61 5.99 6.57 -11.57
N VAL A 62 6.17 7.17 -10.40
CA VAL A 62 7.24 8.14 -10.14
C VAL A 62 8.11 7.62 -9.01
N MET A 63 9.41 7.52 -9.25
CA MET A 63 10.41 7.17 -8.24
C MET A 63 11.06 8.43 -7.70
N LEU A 64 11.14 8.53 -6.38
CA LEU A 64 11.66 9.68 -5.64
C LEU A 64 12.54 9.19 -4.50
N PRO A 65 13.58 9.95 -4.11
CA PRO A 65 14.22 9.78 -2.81
C PRO A 65 13.19 9.86 -1.68
N LEU A 66 13.34 9.00 -0.67
CA LEU A 66 12.37 8.85 0.41
C LEU A 66 12.15 10.15 1.20
N ASP A 67 13.20 10.94 1.41
CA ASP A 67 13.13 12.23 2.08
C ASP A 67 12.33 13.26 1.26
N VAL A 68 12.50 13.28 -0.06
CA VAL A 68 11.72 14.13 -0.98
C VAL A 68 10.25 13.71 -0.95
N TYR A 69 9.97 12.41 -1.04
CA TYR A 69 8.60 11.89 -0.92
C TYR A 69 7.95 12.30 0.41
N ARG A 70 8.67 12.16 1.53
CA ARG A 70 8.17 12.55 2.86
C ARG A 70 7.83 14.04 2.95
N ARG A 71 8.64 14.91 2.36
CA ARG A 71 8.37 16.36 2.30
C ARG A 71 7.13 16.68 1.48
N LEU A 72 7.00 16.07 0.29
CA LEU A 72 5.82 16.20 -0.56
C LEU A 72 4.56 15.69 0.13
N TRP A 73 4.65 14.54 0.79
CA TRP A 73 3.54 13.97 1.54
C TRP A 73 3.12 14.86 2.71
N ALA A 74 4.10 15.48 3.40
CA ALA A 74 3.82 16.40 4.50
C ALA A 74 3.18 17.72 4.05
N SER A 75 3.49 18.20 2.85
CA SER A 75 2.89 19.41 2.28
C SER A 75 1.57 19.16 1.55
N ALA A 76 1.26 17.89 1.24
CA ALA A 76 0.02 17.53 0.56
C ALA A 76 -1.20 17.91 1.44
N PRO A 77 -2.21 18.58 0.88
CA PRO A 77 -3.44 18.84 1.60
C PRO A 77 -4.05 17.50 2.00
N ARG A 78 -4.20 17.27 3.30
CA ARG A 78 -4.82 16.04 3.81
C ARG A 78 -6.26 16.02 3.31
N PRO A 79 -6.73 14.91 2.70
CA PRO A 79 -8.14 14.78 2.38
C PRO A 79 -8.95 15.00 3.67
N PRO A 80 -10.11 15.69 3.59
CA PRO A 80 -10.91 15.96 4.77
C PRO A 80 -11.24 14.63 5.45
N VAL A 81 -10.70 14.44 6.65
CA VAL A 81 -11.08 13.31 7.49
C VAL A 81 -12.50 13.60 7.94
N ILE A 82 -13.46 12.85 7.41
CA ILE A 82 -14.81 12.83 7.99
C ILE A 82 -14.65 12.10 9.32
N ASP A 83 -14.68 12.85 10.44
CA ASP A 83 -14.72 12.24 11.77
C ASP A 83 -15.92 11.31 11.82
N ALA A 84 -15.65 10.00 11.84
CA ALA A 84 -16.66 9.03 12.22
C ALA A 84 -16.99 9.33 13.70
N GLY A 85 -18.09 10.05 13.92
CA GLY A 85 -18.55 10.40 15.26
C GLY A 85 -18.58 9.17 16.18
N PRO A 86 -18.55 9.37 17.51
CA PRO A 86 -18.43 8.28 18.46
C PRO A 86 -19.50 7.22 18.21
N PRO A 87 -19.17 5.92 18.38
CA PRO A 87 -20.13 4.85 18.17
C PRO A 87 -21.36 5.11 19.03
N ARG A 88 -22.52 5.33 18.39
CA ARG A 88 -23.78 5.49 19.10
C ARG A 88 -24.04 4.19 19.86
N GLU A 89 -23.96 4.23 21.18
CA GLU A 89 -24.37 3.11 22.01
C GLU A 89 -25.83 2.75 21.68
N PRO A 90 -26.15 1.45 21.52
CA PRO A 90 -27.52 1.03 21.29
C PRO A 90 -28.35 1.42 22.53
N ARG A 91 -29.30 2.35 22.33
CA ARG A 91 -30.30 2.76 23.33
C ARG A 91 -30.91 1.51 23.96
N ARG A 92 -30.51 1.19 25.20
CA ARG A 92 -31.20 0.21 26.04
C ARG A 92 -32.63 0.70 26.25
N THR A 93 -33.58 0.15 25.50
CA THR A 93 -35.00 0.30 25.77
C THR A 93 -35.28 -0.23 27.18
N ARG A 94 -35.54 0.68 28.13
CA ARG A 94 -36.05 0.32 29.45
C ARG A 94 -37.42 -0.33 29.27
N ARG A 95 -37.47 -1.66 29.26
CA ARG A 95 -38.73 -2.40 29.43
C ARG A 95 -39.20 -2.20 30.87
N ARG A 96 -40.32 -1.49 31.01
CA ARG A 96 -41.08 -1.31 32.25
C ARG A 96 -41.64 -2.68 32.66
N PRO A 97 -41.48 -3.15 33.91
CA PRO A 97 -42.07 -4.42 34.32
C PRO A 97 -43.60 -4.27 34.46
N PRO A 98 -44.37 -5.35 34.22
CA PRO A 98 -45.82 -5.32 34.38
C PRO A 98 -46.21 -5.20 35.86
N SER A 99 -47.22 -4.37 36.13
CA SER A 99 -47.86 -4.22 37.44
C SER A 99 -48.51 -5.55 37.85
N LYS A 100 -48.14 -6.07 39.02
CA LYS A 100 -48.86 -7.18 39.67
C LYS A 100 -50.16 -6.64 40.27
N GLY A 101 -51.29 -7.29 39.96
CA GLY A 101 -52.49 -7.29 40.79
C GLY A 101 -52.43 -8.43 41.81
#